data_AF-A0A0W0ZN98-F1
#
_entry.id   AF-A0A0W0ZN98-F1
#
_cell.length_a   1.000
_cell.length_b   1.000
_cell.length_c   1.000
_cell.angle_alpha   90.00
_cell.angle_beta   90.00
_cell.angle_gamma   90.00
#
_symmetry.space_group_name_H-M   'P 1'
#
loop_
_entity.id
_entity.type
_entity.pdbx_description
1 polymer ?
#
loop_
_entity_poly.entity_id
_entity_poly.type
_entity_poly.pdbx_seq_one_letter_code
_entity_poly.pdbx_strand_id
1 'polypeptide(L)' 'MTSNIKKEAIWAEVKKRYRLSNEIIQMAKKLGLNPKKLGSMANHHQQPWKQPLPEFIKSLYQQRFGEHAEIDQ' A
#
# COMPACT_ATOMS: atom_id res chain seq x y z
N MET A 1 2.00 -4.88 -26.35
CA MET A 1 2.30 -5.77 -25.19
C MET A 1 3.22 -5.10 -24.16
N THR A 2 3.03 -3.82 -23.83
CA THR A 2 3.98 -3.02 -23.01
C THR A 2 3.37 -2.44 -21.73
N SER A 3 2.06 -2.62 -21.54
CA SER A 3 1.27 -2.01 -20.48
C SER A 3 1.46 -2.69 -19.12
N ASN A 4 1.82 -3.97 -19.08
CA ASN A 4 2.02 -4.70 -17.82
C ASN A 4 3.40 -4.42 -17.21
N ILE A 5 4.46 -4.41 -18.04
CA ILE A 5 5.85 -4.10 -17.64
C ILE A 5 5.93 -2.72 -16.97
N LYS A 6 5.21 -1.72 -17.52
CA LYS A 6 5.14 -0.38 -16.92
C LYS A 6 4.46 -0.37 -15.55
N LYS A 7 3.46 -1.22 -15.30
CA LYS A 7 2.78 -1.29 -13.99
C LYS A 7 3.67 -1.92 -12.93
N GLU A 8 4.39 -2.98 -13.28
CA GLU A 8 5.30 -3.67 -12.35
C GLU A 8 6.48 -2.80 -11.94
N ALA A 9 7.06 -2.06 -12.90
CA ALA A 9 8.11 -1.08 -12.62
C ALA A 9 7.66 0.01 -11.62
N ILE A 10 6.44 0.52 -11.76
CA ILE A 10 5.88 1.52 -10.82
C ILE A 10 5.73 0.91 -9.42
N TRP A 11 5.25 -0.34 -9.30
CA TRP A 11 5.17 -1.02 -8.01
C TRP A 11 6.54 -1.24 -7.37
N ALA A 12 7.56 -1.57 -8.15
CA ALA A 12 8.93 -1.70 -7.66
C ALA A 12 9.50 -0.36 -7.15
N GLU A 13 9.23 0.74 -7.86
CA GLU A 13 9.63 2.08 -7.43
C GLU A 13 8.93 2.49 -6.13
N VAL A 14 7.61 2.31 -6.04
CA VAL A 14 6.81 2.59 -4.83
C VAL A 14 7.31 1.75 -3.65
N LYS A 15 7.62 0.47 -3.87
CA LYS A 15 8.18 -0.42 -2.83
C LYS A 15 9.47 0.15 -2.26
N LYS A 16 10.39 0.57 -3.13
CA LYS A 16 11.69 1.14 -2.73
C LYS A 16 11.52 2.51 -2.04
N ARG A 17 10.65 3.36 -2.58
CA ARG A 17 10.41 4.73 -2.11
C ARG A 17 9.75 4.78 -0.74
N TYR A 18 8.77 3.91 -0.49
CA TYR A 18 7.99 3.90 0.76
C TYR A 18 8.35 2.73 1.67
N ARG A 19 9.44 2.01 1.38
CA ARG A 19 9.92 0.87 2.16
C ARG A 19 8.81 -0.16 2.45
N LEU A 20 8.00 -0.46 1.44
CA LEU A 20 6.89 -1.40 1.58
C LEU A 20 7.41 -2.84 1.51
N SER A 21 6.89 -3.69 2.39
CA SER A 21 7.07 -5.14 2.28
C SER A 21 6.25 -5.70 1.10
N ASN A 22 6.65 -6.87 0.60
CA ASN A 22 5.91 -7.55 -0.46
C ASN A 22 4.45 -7.81 -0.07
N GLU A 23 4.20 -8.13 1.20
CA GLU A 23 2.85 -8.36 1.73
C GLU A 23 1.96 -7.12 1.58
N ILE A 24 2.48 -5.94 1.91
CA ILE A 24 1.75 -4.68 1.79
C ILE A 24 1.46 -4.34 0.33
N ILE A 25 2.39 -4.62 -0.58
CA ILE A 25 2.16 -4.50 -2.03
C ILE A 25 1.02 -5.43 -2.46
N GLN A 26 0.97 -6.66 -1.97
CA GLN A 26 -0.12 -7.60 -2.28
C GLN A 26 -1.45 -7.14 -1.70
N MET A 27 -1.48 -6.64 -0.46
CA MET A 27 -2.67 -6.06 0.16
C MET A 27 -3.18 -4.86 -0.65
N ALA A 28 -2.29 -3.96 -1.07
CA ALA A 28 -2.63 -2.81 -1.89
C ALA A 28 -3.20 -3.23 -3.25
N LYS A 29 -2.65 -4.27 -3.87
CA LYS A 29 -3.19 -4.85 -5.12
C LYS A 29 -4.58 -5.45 -4.92
N LYS A 30 -4.78 -6.25 -3.85
CA LYS A 30 -6.10 -6.84 -3.51
C LYS A 30 -7.16 -5.76 -3.21
N LEU A 31 -6.75 -4.66 -2.59
CA LEU A 31 -7.60 -3.49 -2.36
C LEU A 31 -7.94 -2.73 -3.66
N GLY A 32 -7.24 -2.98 -4.76
CA GLY A 32 -7.40 -2.24 -6.02
C GLY A 32 -6.76 -0.85 -5.99
N LEU A 33 -5.79 -0.62 -5.11
CA LEU A 33 -5.10 0.68 -5.00
C LEU A 33 -4.22 0.95 -6.23
N ASN A 34 -4.20 2.22 -6.64
CA ASN A 34 -3.38 2.66 -7.75
C ASN A 34 -2.00 3.12 -7.24
N PRO A 35 -0.89 2.52 -7.71
CA PRO A 35 0.44 2.84 -7.22
C PRO A 35 0.87 4.29 -7.49
N LYS A 36 0.31 4.93 -8.53
CA LYS A 36 0.56 6.37 -8.79
C LYS A 36 -0.08 7.29 -7.74
N LYS A 37 -1.18 6.86 -7.13
CA LYS A 37 -1.89 7.62 -6.09
C LYS A 37 -1.35 7.33 -4.68
N LEU A 38 -0.56 6.26 -4.50
CA LEU A 38 0.05 5.97 -3.19
C LEU A 38 0.99 7.10 -2.75
N GLY A 39 1.64 7.79 -3.69
CA GLY A 39 2.53 8.89 -3.35
C GLY A 39 1.84 10.11 -2.74
N SER A 40 0.60 10.41 -3.14
CA SER A 40 -0.19 11.46 -2.50
C SER A 40 -0.73 11.04 -1.12
N MET A 41 -0.89 9.73 -0.89
CA MET A 41 -1.31 9.18 0.41
C MET A 41 -0.15 9.12 1.41
N ALA A 42 1.08 8.95 0.94
CA ALA A 42 2.28 8.89 1.77
C ALA A 42 2.75 10.25 2.32
N ASN A 43 1.86 11.24 2.41
CA ASN A 43 2.20 12.58 2.88
C ASN A 43 2.27 12.69 4.42
N HIS A 44 2.60 11.58 5.08
CA HIS A 44 2.74 11.48 6.54
C HIS A 44 3.81 12.43 7.09
N HIS A 45 4.87 12.70 6.34
CA HIS A 45 5.92 13.64 6.76
C HIS A 45 5.42 15.08 6.97
N GLN A 46 4.31 15.48 6.34
CA GLN A 46 3.73 16.82 6.52
C GLN A 46 2.67 16.85 7.63
N GLN A 47 2.17 15.69 8.06
CA GLN A 47 1.09 15.58 9.03
C GLN A 47 1.44 14.46 10.04
N PRO A 48 2.04 14.78 11.20
CA PRO A 48 2.50 13.77 12.15
C PRO A 48 1.37 12.92 12.74
N TRP A 49 0.12 13.41 12.66
CA TRP A 49 -1.08 12.69 13.07
C TRP A 49 -1.61 11.69 12.02
N LYS A 50 -1.08 11.69 10.80
CA LYS A 50 -1.38 10.64 9.81
C LYS A 50 -0.55 9.41 10.09
N GLN A 51 -1.08 8.23 9.83
CA GLN A 51 -0.29 6.99 9.89
C GLN A 51 0.66 6.87 8.70
N PRO A 52 1.81 6.17 8.85
CA PRO A 52 2.68 5.85 7.73
C PRO A 52 1.93 4.99 6.70
N LEU A 53 2.24 5.19 5.41
CA LEU A 53 1.57 4.48 4.30
C LEU A 53 1.48 2.94 4.46
N PRO A 54 2.53 2.23 4.95
CA PRO A 54 2.43 0.81 5.28
C PRO A 54 1.25 0.46 6.20
N GLU A 55 1.11 1.19 7.31
CA GLU A 55 0.10 0.94 8.33
C GLU A 55 -1.30 1.30 7.83
N PHE A 56 -1.40 2.36 7.03
CA PHE A 56 -2.66 2.74 6.37
C PHE A 56 -3.18 1.65 5.41
N ILE A 57 -2.30 1.00 4.65
CA ILE A 57 -2.71 -0.09 3.75
C ILE A 57 -3.15 -1.31 4.55
N LYS A 58 -2.47 -1.63 5.65
CA LYS A 58 -2.86 -2.74 6.53
C LYS A 58 -4.22 -2.47 7.18
N SER A 59 -4.45 -1.29 7.72
CA SER A 59 -5.72 -0.95 8.37
C SER A 59 -6.89 -0.97 7.38
N LEU A 60 -6.70 -0.47 6.15
CA LEU A 60 -7.70 -0.59 5.09
C LEU A 60 -7.96 -2.04 4.68
N TYR A 61 -6.90 -2.84 4.59
CA TYR A 61 -7.04 -4.26 4.26
C TYR A 61 -7.82 -4.99 5.35
N GLN A 62 -7.50 -4.74 6.61
CA GLN A 62 -8.21 -5.27 7.76
C GLN A 62 -9.66 -4.75 7.85
N GLN A 63 -9.93 -3.49 7.53
CA GLN A 63 -11.31 -2.99 7.53
C GLN A 63 -12.17 -3.66 6.46
N ARG A 64 -11.59 -3.97 5.29
CA ARG A 64 -12.33 -4.53 4.16
C ARG A 64 -12.39 -6.06 4.17
N PHE A 65 -11.38 -6.72 4.71
CA PHE A 65 -11.23 -8.19 4.69
C PHE A 65 -11.12 -8.80 6.09
N GLY A 66 -11.07 -7.98 7.14
CA GLY A 66 -10.74 -8.39 8.52
C GLY A 66 -11.93 -8.62 9.44
N GLU A 67 -13.18 -8.59 8.97
CA GLU A 67 -14.25 -9.34 9.66
C GLU A 67 -13.96 -10.87 9.68
N HIS A 68 -12.91 -11.33 8.99
CA HIS A 68 -12.36 -12.70 9.04
C HIS A 68 -10.90 -12.79 9.54
N ALA A 69 -10.29 -11.71 10.01
CA ALA A 69 -8.90 -11.72 10.46
C ALA A 69 -8.83 -11.26 11.90
N GLU A 70 -9.11 -12.20 12.81
CA GLU A 70 -8.69 -12.11 14.20
C GLU A 70 -7.19 -11.82 14.27
N ILE A 71 -6.90 -10.69 14.91
CA ILE A 71 -5.80 -10.45 15.85
C ILE A 71 -4.68 -11.49 15.80
N ASP A 72 -3.55 -11.13 15.22
CA ASP A 72 -2.27 -11.69 15.63
C ASP A 72 -1.16 -10.63 15.41
N GLN A 73 -0.95 -9.81 16.45
CA GLN A 73 0.30 -9.69 17.23
C GLN A 73 0.47 -8.29 17.85
#